data_AF-A0A3C0Z946-F1
#
_entry.id   AF-A0A3C0Z946-F1
#
_cell.length_a   1.000
_cell.length_b   1.000
_cell.length_c   1.000
_cell.angle_alpha   90.00
_cell.angle_beta   90.00
_cell.angle_gamma   90.00
#
_symmetry.space_group_name_H-M   'P 1'
#
loop_
_entity.id
_entity.type
_entity.pdbx_description
1 polymer ?
#
loop_
_entity_poly.entity_id
_entity_poly.type
_entity_poly.pdbx_seq_one_letter_code
_entity_poly.pdbx_strand_id
1 'polypeptide(L)' 'EFAGASVELPYAILTNPYDRKSMKDALLKALVMKPGEAQVRARRLYEHIEHYDIHYWGRDFVKELEKSGKAIVPEKK' A
#
# COMPACT_ATOMS: atom_id res chain seq x y z
N GLU A 1 -5.58 0.68 -10.18
CA GLU A 1 -6.25 1.58 -9.21
C GLU A 1 -7.36 0.90 -8.39
N PHE A 2 -7.85 -0.29 -8.76
CA PHE A 2 -8.88 -1.00 -7.99
C PHE A 2 -8.33 -2.05 -7.01
N ALA A 3 -7.01 -2.29 -7.02
CA ALA A 3 -6.39 -3.15 -6.02
C ALA A 3 -6.27 -2.38 -4.71
N GLY A 4 -6.55 -2.99 -3.56
CA GLY A 4 -6.38 -2.30 -2.25
C GLY A 4 -4.98 -1.70 -2.06
N ALA A 5 -3.96 -2.38 -2.60
CA ALA A 5 -2.57 -1.90 -2.59
C ALA A 5 -2.37 -0.54 -3.28
N SER A 6 -3.23 -0.09 -4.19
CA SER A 6 -3.05 1.22 -4.83
C SER A 6 -3.34 2.40 -3.91
N VAL A 7 -4.03 2.18 -2.78
CA VAL A 7 -4.18 3.19 -1.73
C VAL A 7 -2.86 3.35 -0.97
N GLU A 8 -2.20 2.24 -0.69
CA GLU A 8 -0.94 2.17 0.07
C GLU A 8 0.29 2.54 -0.77
N LEU A 9 0.24 2.35 -2.09
CA LEU A 9 1.40 2.48 -2.98
C LEU A 9 1.23 3.64 -3.99
N PRO A 10 1.22 4.91 -3.55
CA PRO A 10 0.89 6.06 -4.41
C PRO A 10 1.95 6.36 -5.48
N TYR A 11 3.18 5.84 -5.31
CA TYR A 11 4.28 6.04 -6.26
C TYR A 11 4.22 5.08 -7.45
N ALA A 12 3.36 4.06 -7.40
CA ALA A 12 3.15 3.13 -8.50
C ALA A 12 2.54 3.85 -9.72
N ILE A 13 2.75 3.28 -10.90
CA ILE A 13 2.02 3.72 -12.09
C ILE A 13 0.66 3.03 -12.05
N LEU A 14 -0.35 3.77 -11.63
CA LEU A 14 -1.72 3.28 -11.59
C LEU A 14 -2.35 3.33 -12.98
N THR A 15 -3.25 2.39 -13.22
CA THR A 15 -4.09 2.34 -14.40
C THR A 15 -5.48 1.83 -14.05
N ASN A 16 -6.44 2.17 -14.91
CA ASN A 16 -7.76 1.58 -14.94
C ASN A 16 -7.75 0.36 -15.88
N PRO A 17 -7.90 -0.88 -15.37
CA PRO A 17 -7.90 -2.07 -16.21
C PRO A 17 -9.10 -2.17 -17.16
N TYR A 18 -10.17 -1.41 -16.91
CA TYR A 18 -11.36 -1.35 -17.77
C TYR A 18 -11.24 -0.31 -18.89
N ASP A 19 -10.21 0.54 -18.84
CA ASP A 19 -9.91 1.51 -19.90
C ASP A 19 -8.62 1.12 -20.63
N ARG A 20 -8.80 0.66 -21.87
CA ARG A 20 -7.71 0.25 -22.76
C ARG A 20 -6.73 1.39 -23.06
N LYS A 21 -7.22 2.63 -23.14
CA LYS A 21 -6.39 3.81 -23.36
C LYS A 21 -5.55 4.11 -22.11
N SER A 22 -6.16 4.11 -20.93
CA SER A 22 -5.45 4.25 -19.64
C SER A 22 -4.33 3.22 -19.49
N MET A 23 -4.61 1.94 -19.81
CA MET A 23 -3.61 0.87 -19.76
C MET A 23 -2.42 1.14 -20.70
N LYS A 24 -2.71 1.52 -21.95
CA LYS A 24 -1.66 1.83 -22.94
C LYS A 24 -0.82 3.05 -22.52
N ASP A 25 -1.48 4.11 -22.06
CA ASP A 25 -0.82 5.35 -21.65
C ASP A 25 0.05 5.11 -20.40
N ALA A 26 -0.42 4.31 -19.44
CA ALA A 26 0.34 3.90 -18.26
C ALA A 26 1.57 3.04 -18.62
N LEU A 27 1.42 2.05 -19.52
CA LEU A 27 2.53 1.23 -19.97
C LEU A 27 3.57 2.05 -20.72
N LEU A 28 3.13 2.92 -21.63
CA LEU A 28 4.04 3.82 -22.35
C LEU A 28 4.81 4.71 -21.37
N LYS A 29 4.12 5.30 -20.39
CA LYS A 29 4.75 6.09 -19.32
C LYS A 29 5.81 5.29 -18.58
N ALA A 30 5.55 4.02 -18.26
CA ALA A 30 6.51 3.14 -17.60
C ALA A 30 7.77 2.91 -18.47
N LEU A 31 7.57 2.65 -19.77
CA LEU A 31 8.65 2.36 -20.72
C LEU A 31 9.55 3.55 -21.02
N VAL A 32 8.99 4.76 -21.08
CA VAL A 32 9.75 5.99 -21.39
C VAL A 32 10.22 6.75 -20.14
N MET A 33 9.95 6.21 -18.95
CA MET A 33 10.33 6.85 -17.69
C MET A 33 11.85 7.02 -17.59
N LYS A 34 12.30 8.20 -17.17
CA LYS A 34 13.72 8.44 -16.92
C LYS A 34 14.22 7.50 -15.82
N PRO A 35 15.43 6.91 -15.93
CA PRO A 35 15.94 5.97 -14.93
C PRO A 35 15.95 6.52 -13.50
N GLY A 36 16.30 7.80 -13.31
CA GLY A 36 16.27 8.44 -12.00
C GLY A 36 14.86 8.55 -11.39
N GLU A 37 13.84 8.85 -12.20
CA GLU A 37 12.44 8.85 -11.72
C GLU A 37 12.00 7.44 -11.32
N ALA A 38 12.31 6.45 -12.16
CA ALA A 38 11.98 5.05 -11.90
C ALA A 38 12.62 4.55 -10.59
N GLN A 39 13.89 4.87 -10.37
CA GLN A 39 14.61 4.53 -9.14
C GLN A 39 13.98 5.18 -7.91
N VAL A 40 13.64 6.47 -7.97
CA VAL A 40 13.00 7.17 -6.85
C VAL A 40 11.64 6.54 -6.53
N ARG A 41 10.80 6.27 -7.54
CA ARG A 41 9.50 5.61 -7.34
C ARG A 41 9.67 4.23 -6.73
N ALA A 42 10.55 3.39 -7.29
CA ALA A 42 10.79 2.04 -6.80
C ALA A 42 11.29 2.05 -5.35
N ARG A 43 12.21 2.96 -5.01
CA ARG A 43 12.71 3.12 -3.64
C ARG A 43 11.59 3.51 -2.67
N ARG A 44 10.73 4.46 -3.03
CA ARG A 44 9.60 4.86 -2.18
C ARG A 44 8.59 3.73 -1.96
N LEU A 45 8.31 2.95 -3.00
CA LEU A 45 7.46 1.76 -2.89
C LEU A 45 8.07 0.72 -1.94
N TYR A 46 9.38 0.48 -2.08
CA TYR A 46 10.11 -0.46 -1.22
C TYR A 46 10.11 -0.01 0.24
N GLU A 47 10.44 1.27 0.51
CA GLU A 47 10.42 1.86 1.85
C GLU A 47 9.04 1.70 2.53
N HIS A 48 7.94 1.84 1.77
CA HIS A 48 6.58 1.64 2.31
C HIS A 48 6.31 0.17 2.68
N ILE A 49 6.67 -0.76 1.81
CA ILE A 49 6.48 -2.21 2.03
C ILE A 49 7.34 -2.70 3.19
N GLU A 50 8.58 -2.21 3.30
CA GLU A 50 9.48 -2.55 4.40
C GLU A 50 8.95 -2.02 5.74
N HIS A 51 8.35 -0.83 5.77
CA HIS A 51 7.78 -0.27 6.99
C HIS A 51 6.49 -1.00 7.43
N TYR A 52 5.58 -1.25 6.48
CA TYR A 52 4.29 -1.92 6.73
C TYR A 52 4.35 -3.39 6.32
N ASP A 53 5.32 -4.12 6.89
CA ASP A 53 5.52 -5.53 6.62
C ASP A 53 4.48 -6.44 7.33
N ILE A 54 4.60 -7.75 7.10
CA ILE A 54 3.69 -8.74 7.70
C ILE A 54 3.78 -8.76 9.23
N HIS A 55 4.94 -8.44 9.80
CA HIS A 55 5.13 -8.42 11.24
C HIS A 55 4.49 -7.18 11.88
N TYR A 56 4.57 -6.03 11.20
CA TYR A 56 3.83 -4.82 11.57
C TYR A 56 2.34 -5.12 11.62
N TRP A 57 1.79 -5.68 10.54
CA TRP A 57 0.37 -6.06 10.49
C TRP A 57 -0.03 -6.98 11.63
N GLY A 58 0.74 -8.04 11.89
CA GLY A 58 0.42 -9.01 12.95
C GLY A 58 0.42 -8.38 14.35
N ARG A 59 1.43 -7.54 14.66
CA ARG A 59 1.49 -6.83 15.94
C ARG A 59 0.33 -5.84 16.10
N ASP A 60 0.05 -5.08 15.05
CA ASP A 60 -1.03 -4.08 15.07
C ASP A 60 -2.39 -4.74 15.24
N PHE A 61 -2.66 -5.82 14.51
CA PHE A 61 -3.90 -6.59 14.62
C PHE A 61 -4.12 -7.15 16.03
N VAL A 62 -3.12 -7.80 16.63
CA VAL A 62 -3.25 -8.35 18.00
C VAL A 62 -3.44 -7.23 19.02
N LYS A 63 -2.71 -6.11 18.88
CA LYS A 63 -2.84 -4.95 19.76
C LYS A 63 -4.26 -4.38 19.74
N GLU A 64 -4.87 -4.22 18.56
CA GLU A 64 -6.24 -3.74 18.46
C GLU A 64 -7.26 -4.77 18.97
N LEU A 65 -7.00 -6.07 18.77
CA LEU A 65 -7.82 -7.13 19.35
C LEU A 65 -7.82 -7.08 20.89
N GLU A 66 -6.65 -6.95 21.53
CA GLU A 66 -6.53 -6.83 22.99
C GLU A 66 -7.25 -5.59 23.55
N LYS A 67 -7.18 -4.46 22.84
CA LYS A 67 -7.92 -3.24 23.22
C LYS A 67 -9.42 -3.46 23.18
N SER A 68 -9.93 -4.11 22.12
CA SER A 68 -11.35 -4.43 22.01
C SER A 68 -11.82 -5.38 23.12
N GLY A 69 -10.98 -6.36 23.50
CA GLY A 69 -11.27 -7.29 24.60
C GLY A 69 -11.33 -6.61 25.97
N LYS A 70 -10.44 -5.63 26.23
CA LYS A 70 -10.46 -4.83 27.47
C LYS A 70 -11.70 -3.93 27.56
N ALA A 71 -12.23 -3.44 26.43
CA ALA A 71 -13.45 -2.65 26.42
C ALA A 71 -14.72 -3.46 26.78
N ILE A 72 -14.67 -4.80 26.67
CA ILE A 72 -15.82 -5.69 26.91
C ILE A 72 -15.88 -6.16 28.38
N VAL A 73 -14.77 -6.11 29.12
CA VAL A 73 -14.75 -6.45 30.56
C VAL A 73 -14.84 -5.15 31.37
N PRO A 74 -15.98 -4.82 31.99
CA PRO A 74 -16.03 -3.64 32.85
C PRO A 74 -15.09 -3.83 34.03
N GLU A 75 -14.26 -2.83 34.31
CA GLU A 75 -13.41 -2.78 35.49
C GLU A 75 -14.26 -3.06 36.74
N LYS A 76 -13.99 -4.19 37.40
CA LYS A 76 -14.55 -4.47 38.72
C LYS A 76 -13.98 -3.43 39.68
N LYS A 77 -14.81 -2.44 40.04
CA LYS A 77 -14.64 -1.66 41.28
C LYS A 77 -14.95 -2.54 42.48
#